data_AF-A0A0R3DU00-F1
#
_entry.id   AF-A0A0R3DU00-F1
#
_cell.length_a   1.000
_cell.length_b   1.000
_cell.length_c   1.000
_cell.angle_alpha   90.00
_cell.angle_beta   90.00
_cell.angle_gamma   90.00
#
_symmetry.space_group_name_H-M   'P 1'
#
loop_
_entity.id
_entity.type
_entity.pdbx_description
1 polymer ?
#
loop_
_entity_poly.entity_id
_entity_poly.type
_entity_poly.pdbx_seq_one_letter_code
_entity_poly.pdbx_strand_id
1 'polypeptide(L)' 'MVKARTSAAELVVTGHVRINGTREKSPGHAIKLGDVITVALDRTVRVLKVTAFIERRGDAASARLLYEELGDIKRN' A
#
# COMPACT_ATOMS: atom_id res chain seq x y z
N MET A 1 -0.51 -0.21 -12.47
CA MET A 1 0.79 0.23 -11.88
C MET A 1 0.63 1.64 -11.37
N VAL A 2 0.86 1.90 -10.08
CA VAL A 2 0.69 3.23 -9.46
C VAL A 2 2.03 3.95 -9.49
N LYS A 3 2.16 5.01 -10.27
CA LYS A 3 3.43 5.73 -10.46
C LYS A 3 3.50 7.02 -9.65
N ALA A 4 2.37 7.67 -9.41
CA ALA A 4 2.26 8.99 -8.80
C ALA A 4 1.46 8.96 -7.50
N ARG A 5 1.68 9.97 -6.64
CA ARG A 5 0.94 10.16 -5.38
C ARG A 5 -0.57 10.34 -5.63
N THR A 6 -0.94 11.00 -6.72
CA THR A 6 -2.34 11.22 -7.13
C THR A 6 -3.06 9.91 -7.40
N SER A 7 -2.45 9.01 -8.19
CA SER A 7 -3.03 7.68 -8.45
C SER A 7 -3.12 6.81 -7.19
N ALA A 8 -2.20 6.97 -6.22
CA ALA A 8 -2.31 6.30 -4.94
C ALA A 8 -3.48 6.85 -4.11
N ALA A 9 -3.65 8.18 -4.09
CA ALA A 9 -4.76 8.84 -3.41
C ALA A 9 -6.12 8.42 -4.01
N GLU A 10 -6.23 8.31 -5.33
CA GLU A 10 -7.43 7.82 -6.01
C GLU A 10 -7.80 6.40 -5.55
N LEU A 11 -6.83 5.49 -5.44
CA LEU A 11 -7.09 4.14 -4.93
C LEU A 11 -7.62 4.15 -3.49
N VAL A 12 -7.09 5.05 -2.64
CA VAL A 12 -7.59 5.20 -1.28
C VAL A 12 -9.02 5.74 -1.29
N VAL A 13 -9.30 6.85 -1.98
CA VAL A 13 -10.62 7.48 -2.03
C VAL A 13 -11.69 6.54 -2.59
N THR A 14 -11.35 5.79 -3.65
CA THR A 14 -12.24 4.78 -4.25
C THR A 14 -12.38 3.51 -3.40
N GLY A 15 -11.67 3.43 -2.26
CA GLY A 15 -11.79 2.39 -1.25
C GLY A 15 -11.06 1.09 -1.62
N HIS A 16 -10.11 1.13 -2.56
CA HIS A 16 -9.30 -0.02 -2.93
C HIS A 16 -8.19 -0.33 -1.92
N VAL A 17 -8.00 0.54 -0.92
CA VAL A 17 -6.99 0.38 0.12
C VAL A 17 -7.66 0.01 1.45
N ARG A 18 -7.05 -0.93 2.17
CA ARG A 18 -7.36 -1.24 3.56
C ARG A 18 -6.11 -1.14 4.41
N ILE A 19 -6.27 -0.70 5.65
CA ILE A 19 -5.22 -0.68 6.67
C ILE A 19 -5.73 -1.54 7.82
N ASN A 20 -4.96 -2.56 8.22
CA ASN A 20 -5.31 -3.49 9.28
C ASN A 20 -6.72 -4.09 9.12
N GLY A 21 -7.07 -4.44 7.88
CA GLY A 21 -8.39 -5.00 7.52
C GLY A 21 -9.53 -3.99 7.38
N THR A 22 -9.35 -2.74 7.80
CA THR A 22 -10.36 -1.69 7.72
C THR A 22 -10.21 -0.90 6.43
N ARG A 23 -11.33 -0.62 5.73
CA ARG A 23 -11.31 0.18 4.51
C ARG A 23 -10.97 1.62 4.85
N GLU A 24 -9.91 2.14 4.24
CA GLU A 24 -9.50 3.53 4.37
C GLU A 24 -9.93 4.31 3.13
N LYS A 25 -10.38 5.55 3.33
CA LYS A 25 -10.81 6.48 2.28
C LYS A 25 -10.13 7.84 2.34
N SER A 26 -9.36 8.11 3.40
CA SER A 26 -8.56 9.32 3.58
C SER A 26 -7.12 9.07 3.10
N PRO A 27 -6.68 9.69 1.97
CA PRO A 27 -5.30 9.57 1.48
C PRO A 27 -4.25 10.13 2.45
N GLY A 28 -4.67 10.95 3.41
CA GLY A 28 -3.82 11.53 4.44
C GLY A 28 -3.74 10.71 5.72
N HIS A 29 -4.34 9.51 5.75
CA HIS A 29 -4.28 8.65 6.93
C HIS A 29 -2.82 8.34 7.30
N ALA A 30 -2.46 8.59 8.56
CA ALA A 30 -1.13 8.34 9.06
C ALA A 30 -0.89 6.84 9.27
N ILE A 31 0.22 6.33 8.74
CA ILE A 31 0.61 4.92 8.83
C ILE A 31 1.65 4.74 9.95
N LYS A 32 1.65 3.57 10.58
CA LYS A 32 2.61 3.16 11.60
C LYS A 32 3.43 1.95 11.15
N LEU A 33 4.59 1.76 11.78
CA LEU A 33 5.35 0.52 11.62
C LEU A 33 4.51 -0.67 12.10
N GLY A 34 4.55 -1.76 11.33
CA GLY A 34 3.76 -2.96 11.59
C GLY A 34 2.35 -2.93 10.98
N ASP A 35 1.86 -1.78 10.49
CA ASP A 35 0.56 -1.73 9.81
C ASP A 35 0.56 -2.61 8.57
N VAL A 36 -0.55 -3.31 8.36
CA VAL A 36 -0.78 -4.14 7.19
C VAL A 36 -1.67 -3.38 6.21
N ILE A 37 -1.10 -3.02 5.07
CA ILE A 37 -1.77 -2.34 3.98
C ILE A 37 -2.17 -3.37 2.93
N THR A 38 -3.47 -3.46 2.63
CA THR A 38 -3.96 -4.24 1.51
C THR A 38 -4.36 -3.31 0.38
N VAL A 39 -3.80 -3.52 -0.81
CA VAL A 39 -4.12 -2.74 -2.02
C VAL A 39 -4.74 -3.67 -3.04
N ALA A 40 -6.02 -3.45 -3.33
CA ALA A 40 -6.70 -4.12 -4.44
C ALA A 40 -6.40 -3.35 -5.74
N LEU A 41 -5.73 -4.01 -6.67
CA LEU A 41 -5.52 -3.54 -8.03
C LEU A 41 -6.38 -4.37 -8.98
N ASP A 42 -6.60 -3.89 -10.20
CA ASP A 42 -7.50 -4.51 -11.18
C ASP A 42 -7.26 -6.01 -11.41
N ARG A 43 -6.01 -6.48 -11.27
CA ARG A 43 -5.61 -7.87 -11.55
C ARG A 43 -4.96 -8.61 -10.39
N THR A 44 -4.67 -7.93 -9.29
CA THR A 44 -3.98 -8.54 -8.14
C THR A 44 -4.33 -7.81 -6.84
N VAL A 45 -4.29 -8.54 -5.73
CA VAL A 45 -4.36 -7.96 -4.39
C VAL A 45 -3.00 -8.14 -3.73
N ARG A 46 -2.40 -7.01 -3.34
CA ARG A 46 -1.14 -7.01 -2.61
C ARG A 46 -1.38 -6.76 -1.13
N VAL A 47 -0.75 -7.54 -0.28
CA VAL A 47 -0.77 -7.38 1.18
C VAL A 47 0.64 -7.06 1.64
N LEU A 48 0.83 -5.85 2.14
CA LEU A 48 2.14 -5.29 2.48
C LEU A 48 2.15 -4.89 3.95
N LYS A 49 3.10 -5.39 4.73
CA LYS A 49 3.34 -4.95 6.10
C LYS A 49 4.44 -3.90 6.12
N VAL A 50 4.20 -2.77 6.77
CA VAL A 50 5.15 -1.66 6.84
C VAL A 50 6.27 -1.99 7.83
N THR A 51 7.52 -1.90 7.37
CA THR A 51 8.71 -2.22 8.18
C THR A 51 9.60 -1.01 8.43
N ALA A 52 9.55 0.01 7.56
CA ALA A 52 10.32 1.24 7.72
C ALA A 52 9.68 2.43 6.99
N PHE A 53 10.17 3.64 7.29
CA PHE A 53 9.82 4.88 6.57
C PHE A 53 11.08 5.55 6.04
N ILE A 54 10.95 6.28 4.95
CA ILE A 54 12.00 7.13 4.38
C ILE A 54 11.44 8.51 4.02
N GLU A 55 12.27 9.53 4.12
CA GLU A 55 11.86 10.92 3.84
C GLU A 55 11.75 11.22 2.34
N ARG A 56 12.53 10.51 1.51
CA ARG A 56 12.58 10.72 0.05
C ARG A 56 12.38 9.41 -0.69
N ARG A 57 11.57 9.43 -1.74
CA ARG A 57 11.34 8.27 -2.60
C ARG A 57 12.64 7.87 -3.30
N GLY A 58 13.10 6.64 -3.03
CA GLY A 58 14.23 6.02 -3.73
C GLY A 58 13.79 5.20 -4.94
N ASP A 59 14.72 4.37 -5.41
CA ASP A 59 14.47 3.39 -6.46
C ASP A 59 13.58 2.23 -5.99
N ALA A 60 13.26 1.33 -6.93
CA ALA A 60 12.41 0.18 -6.64
C ALA A 60 13.04 -0.78 -5.60
N ALA A 61 14.37 -0.92 -5.60
CA ALA A 61 15.08 -1.78 -4.66
C ALA A 61 14.99 -1.25 -3.23
N SER A 62 15.26 0.05 -3.04
CA SER A 62 15.15 0.72 -1.74
C SER A 62 13.71 0.69 -1.20
N ALA A 63 12.71 0.85 -2.07
CA ALA A 63 11.31 0.78 -1.67
C ALA A 63 10.89 -0.61 -1.14
N ARG A 64 11.47 -1.70 -1.67
CA ARG A 64 11.20 -3.07 -1.20
C ARG A 64 11.69 -3.32 0.23
N LEU A 65 12.61 -2.51 0.74
CA LEU A 65 13.09 -2.63 2.13
C LEU A 65 12.11 -2.03 3.15
N LEU A 66 11.12 -1.25 2.70
CA LEU A 66 10.18 -0.53 3.56
C LEU A 66 8.93 -1.33 3.92
N TYR A 67 8.76 -2.49 3.27
CA TYR A 67 7.65 -3.37 3.53
C TYR A 67 8.03 -4.83 3.36
N GLU A 68 7.29 -5.69 4.04
CA GLU A 68 7.27 -7.13 3.84
C GLU A 68 6.00 -7.51 3.08
N GLU A 69 6.11 -8.33 2.05
CA GLU A 69 4.95 -8.80 1.27
C GLU A 69 4.41 -10.09 1.89
N LEU A 70 3.19 -10.06 2.43
CA LEU A 70 2.60 -11.15 3.22
C LEU A 70 1.86 -12.20 2.38
N GLY A 71 2.03 -12.18 1.06
CA GLY A 71 1.42 -13.12 0.13
C GLY A 71 0.68 -12.42 -1.01
N ASP A 72 0.90 -12.93 -2.22
CA ASP A 72 0.27 -12.45 -3.45
C ASP A 72 -1.09 -13.15 -3.59
N ILE A 73 -2.17 -12.48 -3.18
CA ILE A 73 -3.52 -13.05 -3.25
C ILE A 73 -4.07 -12.79 -4.65
N LYS A 74 -3.96 -13.79 -5.54
CA LYS A 74 -4.65 -13.76 -6.83
C LYS A 74 -6.16 -13.81 -6.57
N ARG A 75 -6.89 -12.77 -6.99
CA ARG A 75 -8.35 -12.83 -7.05
C ARG A 75 -8.72 -13.91 -8.08
N ASN A 76 -9.39 -14.97 -7.62
CA ASN A 76 -9.99 -16.01 -8.45
C ASN A 76 -11.14 -15.44 -9.28
#